data_AF-A0A2V7VH13-F1
#
_entry.id   AF-A0A2V7VH13-F1
#
_cell.length_a   1.000
_cell.length_b   1.000
_cell.length_c   1.000
_cell.angle_alpha   90.00
_cell.angle_beta   90.00
_cell.angle_gamma   90.00
#
_symmetry.space_group_name_H-M   'P 1'
#
loop_
_entity.id
_entity.type
_entity.pdbx_description
1 polymer ?
#
loop_
_entity_poly.entity_id
_entity_poly.type
_entity_poly.pdbx_seq_one_letter_code
_entity_poly.pdbx_strand_id
1 'polypeptide(L)'
;MTERTTTRRLTMAQALVEFLARQYTERDGVERRLIGGVFGILGHGNVAGVGEALQQAGERLRYIPARNEQAMVHAAAGYAKMTNRLATLACTSSL
;
A
#
# COMPACT_ATOMS: atom_id res chain seq x y z
N MET A 1 -22.23 -29.26 3.70
CA MET A 1 -20.79 -29.30 4.03
C MET A 1 -20.35 -27.86 4.23
N THR A 2 -20.32 -27.38 5.48
CA THR A 2 -20.00 -25.98 5.78
C THR A 2 -18.48 -25.81 5.71
N GLU A 3 -17.98 -25.08 4.72
CA GLU A 3 -16.56 -24.71 4.65
C GLU A 3 -16.22 -23.91 5.92
N ARG A 4 -15.27 -24.43 6.71
CA ARG A 4 -14.67 -23.64 7.78
C ARG A 4 -13.72 -22.64 7.15
N THR A 5 -14.08 -21.36 7.18
CA THR A 5 -13.17 -20.27 6.83
C THR A 5 -11.91 -20.39 7.70
N THR A 6 -10.77 -20.69 7.09
CA THR A 6 -9.50 -20.82 7.81
C THR A 6 -8.97 -19.43 8.13
N THR A 7 -8.92 -19.08 9.41
CA THR A 7 -8.35 -17.81 9.86
C THR A 7 -6.84 -17.81 9.64
N ARG A 8 -6.35 -16.77 8.96
CA ARG A 8 -4.91 -16.58 8.72
C ARG A 8 -4.30 -15.78 9.87
N ARG A 9 -3.17 -16.24 10.41
CA ARG A 9 -2.35 -15.47 11.37
C ARG A 9 -1.32 -14.66 10.59
N LEU A 10 -1.34 -13.34 10.79
CA LEU A 10 -0.44 -12.39 10.14
C LEU A 10 0.11 -11.43 11.20
N THR A 11 1.31 -10.90 10.98
CA THR A 11 1.75 -9.71 11.71
C THR A 11 0.89 -8.52 11.32
N MET A 12 0.87 -7.46 12.15
CA MET A 12 0.15 -6.23 11.82
C MET A 12 0.59 -5.67 10.46
N ALA A 13 1.89 -5.64 10.18
CA ALA A 13 2.42 -5.13 8.91
C ALA A 13 1.98 -5.97 7.71
N GLN A 14 2.00 -7.31 7.83
CA GLN A 14 1.49 -8.19 6.79
C GLN A 14 0.00 -7.96 6.54
N ALA A 15 -0.80 -7.88 7.60
CA ALA A 15 -2.23 -7.61 7.49
C ALA A 15 -2.51 -6.25 6.85
N LEU A 16 -1.75 -5.22 7.22
CA LEU A 16 -1.86 -3.87 6.64
C LEU A 16 -1.52 -3.86 5.15
N VAL A 17 -0.37 -4.43 4.76
CA VAL A 17 0.05 -4.50 3.35
C VAL A 17 -0.96 -5.28 2.53
N GLU A 18 -1.44 -6.40 3.05
CA GLU A 18 -2.47 -7.21 2.40
C GLU A 18 -3.82 -6.52 2.29
N PHE A 19 -4.17 -5.70 3.29
CA PHE A 19 -5.37 -4.88 3.25
C PHE A 19 -5.22 -3.81 2.17
N LEU A 20 -4.14 -3.02 2.18
CA LEU A 20 -3.88 -1.99 1.16
C LEU A 20 -3.85 -2.57 -0.26
N ALA A 21 -3.26 -3.75 -0.43
CA ALA A 21 -3.20 -4.51 -1.68
C ALA A 21 -4.57 -5.05 -2.16
N ARG A 22 -5.67 -4.80 -1.45
CA ARG A 22 -7.04 -5.21 -1.81
C ARG A 22 -8.02 -4.05 -1.80
N GLN A 23 -7.53 -2.82 -1.79
CA GLN A 23 -8.39 -1.65 -1.83
C GLN A 23 -8.66 -1.23 -3.28
N TYR A 24 -9.91 -0.90 -3.54
CA TYR A 24 -10.40 -0.50 -4.85
C TYR A 24 -11.34 0.70 -4.72
N THR A 25 -11.45 1.46 -5.81
CA THR A 25 -12.54 2.41 -6.00
C THR A 25 -13.31 2.02 -7.25
N GLU A 26 -14.61 2.30 -7.23
CA GLU A 26 -15.48 2.14 -8.38
C GLU A 26 -16.08 3.50 -8.74
N ARG A 27 -16.11 3.81 -10.03
CA ARG A 27 -16.90 4.93 -10.55
C ARG A 27 -17.38 4.57 -11.95
N ASP A 28 -18.66 4.79 -12.21
CA ASP A 28 -19.31 4.54 -13.50
C ASP A 28 -19.15 3.07 -13.96
N GLY A 29 -19.25 2.12 -13.02
CA GLY A 29 -19.06 0.68 -13.28
C GLY A 29 -17.60 0.26 -13.55
N VAL A 30 -16.64 1.18 -13.47
CA VAL A 30 -15.22 0.89 -13.66
C VAL A 30 -14.51 0.84 -12.32
N GLU A 31 -14.10 -0.37 -11.93
CA GLU A 31 -13.26 -0.63 -10.77
C GLU A 31 -11.78 -0.38 -11.10
N ARG A 32 -11.04 0.18 -10.15
CA ARG A 32 -9.59 0.35 -10.22
C ARG A 32 -8.95 0.23 -8.84
N ARG A 33 -7.65 -0.06 -8.80
CA ARG A 33 -6.86 -0.07 -7.56
C ARG A 33 -6.92 1.30 -6.88
N LEU A 34 -7.32 1.32 -5.60
CA LEU A 34 -7.25 2.54 -4.78
C LEU A 34 -5.80 2.85 -4.44
N ILE A 35 -5.02 1.85 -4.02
CA ILE A 35 -3.60 2.01 -3.67
C ILE A 35 -2.76 1.49 -4.84
N GLY A 36 -2.24 2.42 -5.65
CA GLY A 36 -1.42 2.08 -6.84
C GLY A 36 -0.01 1.58 -6.50
N GLY A 37 0.40 1.73 -5.24
CA GLY A 37 1.72 1.39 -4.73
C GLY A 37 2.01 2.09 -3.41
N VAL A 38 3.17 1.78 -2.84
CA VAL A 38 3.65 2.36 -1.58
C VAL A 38 4.99 3.03 -1.85
N PHE A 39 5.03 4.35 -1.72
CA PHE A 39 6.29 5.02 -1.54
C PHE A 39 6.85 4.72 -0.16
N GLY A 40 8.17 4.54 -0.07
CA GLY A 40 8.76 4.51 1.26
C GLY A 40 10.24 4.82 1.37
N ILE A 41 10.54 5.40 2.53
CA ILE A 41 11.87 5.56 3.09
C ILE A 41 11.96 4.55 4.24
N LEU A 42 12.69 3.46 4.03
CA LEU A 42 12.82 2.41 5.03
C LEU A 42 13.98 2.73 5.98
N GLY A 43 13.73 2.54 7.27
CA GLY A 43 14.70 2.66 8.35
C GLY A 43 14.30 1.78 9.54
N HIS A 44 15.02 1.90 10.65
CA HIS A 44 14.87 0.99 11.79
C HIS A 44 13.42 0.83 12.29
N GLY A 45 12.62 1.90 12.24
CA GLY A 45 11.24 1.90 12.74
C GLY A 45 10.22 1.16 11.86
N ASN A 46 10.51 0.92 10.57
CA ASN A 46 9.54 0.32 9.65
C ASN A 46 10.09 -0.82 8.77
N VAL A 47 11.42 -0.97 8.65
CA VAL A 47 12.03 -1.94 7.72
C VAL A 47 11.71 -3.39 8.09
N ALA A 48 11.83 -3.75 9.38
CA ALA A 48 11.64 -5.11 9.85
C ALA A 48 10.17 -5.56 9.83
N GLY A 49 9.21 -4.63 9.81
CA GLY A 49 7.78 -4.94 9.73
C GLY A 49 7.22 -4.70 8.33
N VAL A 50 7.14 -3.42 7.95
CA VAL A 50 6.54 -2.98 6.69
C VAL A 50 7.42 -3.34 5.50
N GLY A 51 8.74 -3.19 5.62
CA GLY A 51 9.68 -3.57 4.55
C GLY A 51 9.59 -5.06 4.20
N GLU A 52 9.63 -5.94 5.20
CA GLU A 52 9.46 -7.38 5.01
C GLU A 52 8.08 -7.72 4.42
N ALA A 53 7.01 -7.11 4.93
CA ALA A 53 5.66 -7.33 4.42
C ALA A 53 5.49 -6.89 2.95
N LEU A 54 6.08 -5.76 2.56
CA LEU A 54 6.08 -5.28 1.17
C LEU A 54 6.90 -6.20 0.27
N GLN A 55 8.05 -6.69 0.74
CA GLN A 55 8.84 -7.67 0.01
C GLN A 55 8.04 -8.97 -0.24
N GLN A 56 7.32 -9.46 0.77
CA GLN A 56 6.43 -10.64 0.64
C GLN A 56 5.22 -10.36 -0.27
N ALA A 57 4.72 -9.12 -0.31
CA ALA A 57 3.63 -8.73 -1.19
C ALA A 57 4.01 -8.81 -2.67
N GLY A 58 5.24 -8.42 -3.00
CA GLY A 58 5.73 -8.39 -4.37
C GLY A 58 4.86 -7.50 -5.25
N GLU A 59 4.47 -8.01 -6.43
CA GLU A 59 3.67 -7.24 -7.40
C GLU A 59 2.24 -6.93 -6.92
N ARG A 60 1.75 -7.63 -5.88
CA ARG A 60 0.42 -7.34 -5.31
C ARG A 60 0.34 -5.94 -4.72
N LEU A 61 1.47 -5.39 -4.26
CA LEU A 61 1.56 -4.01 -3.83
C LEU A 61 2.98 -3.49 -4.06
N ARG A 62 3.15 -2.77 -5.17
CA ARG A 62 4.45 -2.26 -5.60
C ARG A 62 5.07 -1.31 -4.58
N TYR A 63 6.29 -1.61 -4.16
CA TYR A 63 7.13 -0.67 -3.42
C TYR A 63 7.83 0.30 -4.38
N ILE A 64 7.86 1.58 -4.04
CA ILE A 64 8.49 2.66 -4.78
C ILE A 64 9.48 3.37 -3.85
N PRO A 65 10.80 3.26 -4.05
CA PRO A 65 11.76 3.87 -3.15
C PRO A 65 11.68 5.39 -3.23
N ALA A 66 11.59 6.05 -2.07
CA ALA A 66 11.67 7.49 -1.93
C ALA A 66 12.97 7.88 -1.19
N ARG A 67 13.37 9.14 -1.29
CA ARG A 67 14.54 9.70 -0.58
C ARG A 67 14.25 11.03 0.13
N ASN A 68 13.03 11.52 0.02
CA ASN A 68 12.58 12.76 0.63
C ASN A 68 11.09 12.65 0.92
N GLU A 69 10.71 12.87 2.18
CA GLU A 69 9.36 12.70 2.69
C GLU A 69 8.39 13.69 2.06
N GLN A 70 8.82 14.95 1.89
CA GLN A 70 7.98 16.01 1.33
C GLN A 70 7.68 15.75 -0.15
N ALA A 71 8.71 15.42 -0.94
CA ALA A 71 8.56 15.09 -2.35
C ALA A 71 7.66 13.85 -2.54
N MET A 72 7.82 12.84 -1.67
CA MET A 72 6.97 11.64 -1.63
C MET A 72 5.49 12.00 -1.43
N VAL A 73 5.16 12.81 -0.43
CA VAL A 73 3.77 13.21 -0.16
C VAL A 73 3.21 14.09 -1.29
N HIS A 74 4.00 15.00 -1.84
CA HIS A 74 3.58 15.82 -2.98
C HIS A 74 3.30 14.99 -4.23
N ALA A 75 4.13 13.98 -4.52
CA ALA A 75 3.91 13.05 -5.62
C ALA A 75 2.62 12.24 -5.42
N ALA A 76 2.38 11.72 -4.21
CA ALA A 76 1.14 11.01 -3.88
C ALA A 76 -0.10 11.90 -4.05
N ALA A 77 -0.04 13.15 -3.57
CA ALA A 77 -1.12 14.12 -3.74
C ALA A 77 -1.36 14.49 -5.22
N GLY A 78 -0.29 14.64 -6.00
CA GLY A 78 -0.36 14.87 -7.45
C GLY A 78 -1.01 13.71 -8.19
N TYR A 79 -0.59 12.47 -7.89
CA TYR A 79 -1.18 11.25 -8.44
C TYR A 79 -2.67 11.13 -8.10
N ALA A 80 -3.05 11.42 -6.85
CA ALA A 80 -4.45 11.41 -6.46
C ALA A 80 -5.28 12.45 -7.22
N LYS A 81 -4.76 13.67 -7.40
CA LYS A 81 -5.45 14.70 -8.20
C LYS A 81 -5.58 14.28 -9.66
N MET A 82 -4.52 13.76 -10.28
CA MET A 82 -4.50 13.33 -11.68
C MET A 82 -5.47 12.17 -11.94
N THR A 83 -5.73 11.33 -10.94
CA THR A 83 -6.69 10.23 -11.01
C THR A 83 -8.09 10.61 -10.53
N ASN A 84 -8.42 11.90 -10.43
CA ASN A 84 -9.70 12.40 -9.91
C ASN A 84 -10.04 11.87 -8.51
N ARG A 85 -9.03 11.64 -7.68
CA ARG A 85 -9.09 11.07 -6.33
C ARG A 85 -9.63 9.64 -6.28
N LEU A 86 -9.62 8.93 -7.40
CA LEU A 86 -10.02 7.53 -7.49
C LEU A 86 -8.86 6.58 -7.17
N ALA A 87 -7.62 7.07 -7.14
CA ALA A 87 -6.47 6.32 -6.68
C ALA A 87 -5.54 7.22 -5.87
N THR A 88 -4.67 6.61 -5.08
CA THR A 88 -3.59 7.28 -4.34
C THR A 88 -2.37 6.35 -4.21
N LEU A 89 -1.28 6.88 -3.69
CA LEU A 89 -0.11 6.11 -3.29
C LEU A 89 0.03 6.20 -1.77
N ALA A 90 0.24 5.05 -1.10
CA ALA A 90 0.53 5.06 0.33
C ALA A 90 1.98 5.54 0.55
N CYS A 91 2.25 6.09 1.73
CA CYS A 91 3.56 6.60 2.09
C CYS A 91 4.00 6.01 3.43
N THR A 92 5.23 5.52 3.53
CA THR A 92 5.85 5.11 4.80
C THR A 92 7.23 5.72 4.95
N SER A 93 7.57 6.20 6.13
CA SER A 93 8.90 6.74 6.44
C SER A 93 9.32 6.31 7.83
N SER A 94 10.61 6.04 8.00
CA SER A 94 11.26 6.02 9.31
C SER A 94 12.06 7.32 9.42
N LEU A 95 11.57 8.24 10.25
CA LEU A 95 12.29 9.45 10.63
C LEU A 95 13.34 9.15 11.70
#